data_AF-A0A651HW51-F1
#
_entry.id   AF-A0A651HW51-F1
#
_cell.length_a   1.000
_cell.length_b   1.000
_cell.length_c   1.000
_cell.angle_alpha   90.00
_cell.angle_beta   90.00
_cell.angle_gamma   90.00
#
_symmetry.space_group_name_H-M   'P 1'
#
loop_
_entity.id
_entity.type
_entity.pdbx_description
1 polymer ?
#
loop_
_entity_poly.entity_id
_entity_poly.type
_entity_poly.pdbx_seq_one_letter_code
_entity_poly.pdbx_strand_id
1 'polypeptide(L)'
;MLRRRTKGVPGCSDGGYPRPCPLPPNRTGGIRMFRKIPMAALTGALALSVAAAGLAAADSLASTPAMTPGATHILERMAADPEVEAIVDHRKGVMRAVGGHMASVAAILLDGAPYDAMLPVHGAALQGLLADIPGLFPEGTEHEDSGADPAVWSDWDTFTSRSQTSTDRAAAFREATEGGNRQAMVQAFSALGQSCGACHEDFRN
;
A
#
# COMPACT_ATOMS: atom_id res chain seq x y z
N MET A 1 18.91 13.19 39.03
CA MET A 1 17.50 13.23 38.58
C MET A 1 17.14 14.67 38.24
N LEU A 2 17.19 15.09 36.96
CA LEU A 2 16.71 16.40 36.52
C LEU A 2 15.49 16.20 35.60
N ARG A 3 14.28 16.42 36.13
CA ARG A 3 13.05 16.51 35.32
C ARG A 3 13.01 17.90 34.67
N ARG A 4 13.03 17.96 33.34
CA ARG A 4 12.72 19.20 32.59
C ARG A 4 11.24 19.52 32.81
N ARG A 5 10.94 20.71 33.36
CA ARG A 5 9.60 21.30 33.31
C ARG A 5 9.34 21.73 31.86
N THR A 6 8.47 21.02 31.16
CA THR A 6 7.83 21.55 29.96
C THR A 6 6.82 22.62 30.41
N LYS A 7 6.90 23.83 29.84
CA LYS A 7 5.90 24.87 30.07
C LYS A 7 4.59 24.40 29.45
N GLY A 8 3.57 24.16 30.26
CA GLY A 8 2.23 23.84 29.80
C GLY A 8 1.64 24.97 28.97
N VAL A 9 0.94 24.61 27.89
CA VAL A 9 0.17 25.55 27.07
C VAL A 9 -1.03 26.03 27.90
N PRO A 10 -1.30 27.34 28.03
CA PRO A 10 -2.44 27.83 28.80
C PRO A 10 -3.75 27.29 28.19
N GLY A 11 -4.55 26.56 28.98
CA GLY A 11 -5.89 26.10 28.60
C GLY A 11 -6.11 24.58 28.57
N CYS A 12 -5.09 23.77 28.82
CA CYS A 12 -5.23 22.32 28.95
C CYS A 12 -5.00 21.92 30.42
N SER A 13 -6.08 21.78 31.19
CA SER A 13 -6.03 21.24 32.56
C SER A 13 -6.11 19.71 32.54
N ASP A 14 -5.17 19.08 33.23
CA ASP A 14 -4.94 17.62 33.35
C ASP A 14 -6.01 16.86 34.17
N GLY A 15 -7.30 17.11 33.94
CA GLY A 15 -8.35 16.50 34.73
C GLY A 15 -9.66 16.33 33.97
N GLY A 16 -9.95 15.08 33.58
CA GLY A 16 -11.29 14.63 33.19
C GLY A 16 -11.71 15.02 31.77
N TYR A 17 -11.26 14.23 30.78
CA TYR A 17 -11.62 14.26 29.36
C TYR A 17 -11.43 15.61 28.63
N PRO A 18 -10.54 15.70 27.61
CA PRO A 18 -10.59 16.83 26.70
C PRO A 18 -11.01 16.40 25.30
N ARG A 19 -11.92 17.22 24.75
CA ARG A 19 -12.21 17.34 23.32
C ARG A 19 -10.89 17.44 22.53
N PRO A 20 -10.86 16.99 21.26
CA PRO A 20 -9.66 17.09 20.44
C PRO A 20 -9.18 18.55 20.39
N CYS A 21 -7.90 18.76 20.69
CA CYS A 21 -7.27 20.07 20.56
C CYS A 21 -7.45 20.56 19.11
N PRO A 22 -7.79 21.85 18.90
CA PRO A 22 -7.77 22.39 17.56
C PRO A 22 -6.35 22.28 17.00
N LEU A 23 -6.24 21.70 15.80
CA LEU A 23 -4.98 21.60 15.09
C LEU A 23 -4.35 23.00 14.98
N PRO A 24 -3.03 23.14 15.17
CA PRO A 24 -2.38 24.43 14.98
C PRO A 24 -2.64 24.92 13.55
N PRO A 25 -2.85 26.24 13.34
CA PRO A 25 -3.02 26.78 11.99
C PRO A 25 -1.78 26.43 11.16
N ASN A 26 -2.04 25.95 9.94
CA ASN A 26 -1.03 25.59 8.95
C ASN A 26 0.05 26.68 8.88
N ARG A 27 1.27 26.37 9.32
CA ARG A 27 2.44 27.23 9.13
C ARG A 27 2.82 27.15 7.64
N THR A 28 2.13 27.92 6.81
CA THR A 28 2.66 28.37 5.51
C THR A 28 3.76 29.39 5.76
N GLY A 29 4.82 28.94 6.43
CA GLY A 29 6.02 29.71 6.71
C GLY A 29 7.01 29.59 5.57
N GLY A 30 6.89 30.51 4.61
CA GLY A 30 7.98 31.07 3.80
C GLY A 30 9.07 30.11 3.33
N ILE A 31 8.94 29.70 2.06
CA ILE A 31 10.06 29.25 1.22
C ILE A 31 11.12 30.37 1.25
N ARG A 32 12.15 30.21 2.08
CA ARG A 32 13.33 31.08 2.04
C ARG A 32 14.09 30.72 0.77
N MET A 33 13.99 31.60 -0.22
CA MET A 33 14.77 31.64 -1.45
C MET A 33 16.25 31.33 -1.15
N PHE A 34 16.68 30.12 -1.48
CA PHE A 34 18.08 29.84 -1.70
C PHE A 34 18.46 30.42 -3.07
N ARG A 35 18.96 31.66 -2.99
CA ARG A 35 20.18 32.14 -3.67
C ARG A 35 20.35 31.75 -5.15
N LYS A 36 19.96 32.71 -5.99
CA LYS A 36 20.35 32.90 -7.40
C LYS A 36 21.71 32.29 -7.73
N ILE A 37 21.70 31.28 -8.60
CA ILE A 37 22.87 30.82 -9.35
C ILE A 37 22.90 31.64 -10.65
N PRO A 38 23.95 32.42 -10.95
CA PRO A 38 24.03 33.15 -12.20
C PRO A 38 24.24 32.17 -13.36
N MET A 39 23.25 32.11 -14.26
CA MET A 39 23.40 31.58 -15.63
C MET A 39 24.35 32.51 -16.39
N ALA A 40 25.61 32.12 -16.53
CA ALA A 40 26.49 32.65 -17.56
C ALA A 40 27.63 31.66 -17.84
N ALA A 41 27.90 31.47 -19.13
CA ALA A 41 29.10 30.88 -19.73
C ALA A 41 29.27 29.36 -19.59
N LEU A 42 28.95 28.64 -20.66
CA LEU A 42 29.96 27.93 -21.45
C LEU A 42 29.35 27.45 -22.78
N THR A 43 29.37 28.36 -23.74
CA THR A 43 29.38 28.05 -25.17
C THR A 43 30.62 27.21 -25.47
N GLY A 44 30.40 25.97 -25.93
CA GLY A 44 31.43 25.09 -26.45
C GLY A 44 30.98 24.50 -27.78
N ALA A 45 31.28 25.21 -28.87
CA ALA A 45 31.18 24.71 -30.23
C ALA A 45 32.57 24.23 -30.68
N LEU A 46 32.68 22.99 -31.16
CA LEU A 46 33.67 22.54 -32.15
C LEU A 46 33.25 21.15 -32.66
N ALA A 47 32.63 21.09 -33.84
CA ALA A 47 33.24 20.65 -35.12
C ALA A 47 33.58 19.14 -35.15
N LEU A 48 32.80 18.33 -35.86
CA LEU A 48 32.88 18.04 -37.30
C LEU A 48 33.87 16.90 -37.60
N SER A 49 33.34 15.69 -37.83
CA SER A 49 33.99 14.64 -38.62
C SER A 49 32.93 13.77 -39.30
N VAL A 50 32.64 14.11 -40.55
CA VAL A 50 32.03 13.23 -41.54
C VAL A 50 33.12 12.28 -42.05
N ALA A 51 32.85 10.99 -42.12
CA ALA A 51 33.54 10.08 -43.04
C ALA A 51 32.55 9.03 -43.55
N ALA A 52 32.42 9.00 -44.87
CA ALA A 52 31.53 8.16 -45.64
C ALA A 52 32.14 6.79 -45.97
N ALA A 53 31.24 5.86 -46.28
CA ALA A 53 31.33 4.81 -47.29
C ALA A 53 32.60 3.94 -47.34
N GLY A 54 32.41 2.68 -46.92
CA GLY A 54 33.25 1.55 -47.33
C GLY A 54 32.36 0.33 -47.58
N LEU A 55 31.94 0.14 -48.83
CA LEU A 55 31.30 -1.06 -49.33
C LEU A 55 32.39 -2.08 -49.65
N ALA A 56 32.40 -3.22 -48.96
CA ALA A 56 33.17 -4.39 -49.37
C ALA A 56 32.34 -5.65 -49.07
N ALA A 57 31.86 -6.27 -50.15
CA ALA A 57 31.37 -7.64 -50.16
C ALA A 57 32.56 -8.59 -50.39
N ALA A 58 32.63 -9.69 -49.63
CA ALA A 58 33.15 -10.98 -50.08
C ALA A 58 32.89 -12.06 -49.01
N ASP A 59 32.13 -13.07 -49.42
CA ASP A 59 32.13 -14.49 -49.05
C ASP A 59 32.91 -14.97 -47.82
N SER A 60 32.19 -15.58 -46.87
CA SER A 60 32.40 -16.99 -46.53
C SER A 60 31.22 -17.55 -45.74
N LEU A 61 30.68 -18.65 -46.27
CA LEU A 61 29.75 -19.55 -45.62
C LEU A 61 30.45 -20.22 -44.43
N ALA A 62 30.15 -19.76 -43.22
CA ALA A 62 30.41 -20.51 -42.00
C ALA A 62 29.16 -20.46 -41.15
N SER A 63 28.55 -21.63 -40.95
CA SER A 63 27.41 -21.87 -40.07
C SER A 63 27.63 -21.24 -38.70
N THR A 64 26.95 -20.13 -38.42
CA THR A 64 26.73 -19.64 -37.07
C THR A 64 25.39 -20.20 -36.58
N PRO A 65 25.34 -20.94 -35.46
CA PRO A 65 24.07 -21.31 -34.86
C PRO A 65 23.30 -20.03 -34.49
N ALA A 66 22.03 -20.00 -34.86
CA ALA A 66 21.11 -18.92 -34.53
C ALA A 66 21.11 -18.68 -33.02
N MET A 67 21.59 -17.51 -32.60
CA MET A 67 21.25 -16.94 -31.31
C MET A 67 19.77 -16.58 -31.38
N THR A 68 18.93 -17.41 -30.78
CA THR A 68 17.57 -17.05 -30.37
C THR A 68 17.68 -16.16 -29.14
N PRO A 69 17.38 -14.84 -29.20
CA PRO A 69 17.18 -14.06 -28.00
C PRO A 69 15.82 -14.47 -27.42
N GLY A 70 15.78 -15.53 -26.62
CA GLY A 70 14.50 -16.01 -26.10
C GLY A 70 14.52 -17.19 -25.14
N ALA A 71 15.67 -17.64 -24.63
CA ALA A 71 15.72 -18.82 -23.77
C ALA A 71 16.58 -18.69 -22.50
N THR A 72 17.15 -17.52 -22.21
CA THR A 72 17.97 -17.31 -21.01
C THR A 72 17.25 -16.62 -19.84
N HIS A 73 16.01 -16.17 -20.00
CA HIS A 73 15.29 -15.49 -18.91
C HIS A 73 14.38 -16.40 -18.06
N ILE A 74 14.25 -17.69 -18.38
CA ILE A 74 13.38 -18.59 -17.58
C ILE A 74 14.09 -19.10 -16.31
N LEU A 75 15.40 -18.88 -16.17
CA LEU A 75 16.19 -19.27 -15.00
C LEU A 75 16.58 -18.10 -14.10
N GLU A 76 16.21 -16.87 -14.43
CA GLU A 76 16.29 -15.72 -13.51
C GLU A 76 15.08 -15.74 -12.55
N ARG A 77 14.82 -16.88 -11.91
CA ARG A 77 13.66 -17.10 -11.02
C ARG A 77 14.05 -17.30 -9.56
N MET A 78 15.22 -16.82 -9.15
CA MET A 78 15.76 -17.06 -7.79
C MET A 78 16.48 -15.85 -7.16
N ALA A 79 16.46 -14.69 -7.80
CA ALA A 79 16.75 -13.42 -7.14
C ALA A 79 15.44 -12.62 -7.14
N ALA A 80 14.91 -12.32 -5.96
CA ALA A 80 13.70 -11.55 -5.84
C ALA A 80 13.91 -10.18 -6.52
N ASP A 81 13.07 -9.88 -7.52
CA ASP A 81 13.07 -8.56 -8.14
C ASP A 81 12.72 -7.53 -7.04
N PRO A 82 13.59 -6.53 -6.79
CA PRO A 82 13.34 -5.53 -5.75
C PRO A 82 12.01 -4.78 -5.95
N GLU A 83 11.51 -4.68 -7.17
CA GLU A 83 10.18 -4.13 -7.45
C GLU A 83 9.06 -5.07 -6.95
N VAL A 84 9.18 -6.38 -7.25
CA VAL A 84 8.22 -7.40 -6.77
C VAL A 84 8.20 -7.44 -5.25
N GLU A 85 9.36 -7.39 -4.61
CA GLU A 85 9.45 -7.36 -3.14
C GLU A 85 8.78 -6.12 -2.56
N ALA A 86 8.98 -4.95 -3.16
CA ALA A 86 8.32 -3.72 -2.72
C ALA A 86 6.79 -3.82 -2.85
N ILE A 87 6.27 -4.44 -3.91
CA ILE A 87 4.84 -4.69 -4.09
C ILE A 87 4.30 -5.66 -3.02
N VAL A 88 5.03 -6.75 -2.78
CA VAL A 88 4.69 -7.75 -1.76
C VAL A 88 4.66 -7.11 -0.36
N ASP A 89 5.66 -6.31 -0.03
CA ASP A 89 5.73 -5.58 1.24
C ASP A 89 4.60 -4.56 1.37
N HIS A 90 4.26 -3.86 0.29
CA HIS A 90 3.14 -2.93 0.27
C HIS A 90 1.81 -3.64 0.60
N ARG A 91 1.46 -4.71 -0.12
CA ARG A 91 0.20 -5.44 0.14
C ARG A 91 0.15 -6.04 1.55
N LYS A 92 1.27 -6.56 2.05
CA LYS A 92 1.38 -7.03 3.44
C LYS A 92 1.20 -5.89 4.45
N GLY A 93 1.73 -4.70 4.16
CA GLY A 93 1.52 -3.50 4.96
C GLY A 93 0.05 -3.10 5.06
N VAL A 94 -0.66 -3.07 3.93
CA VAL A 94 -2.10 -2.80 3.88
C VAL A 94 -2.87 -3.83 4.70
N MET A 95 -2.61 -5.13 4.50
CA MET A 95 -3.31 -6.20 5.23
C MET A 95 -3.01 -6.19 6.74
N ARG A 96 -1.79 -5.82 7.15
CA ARG A 96 -1.46 -5.61 8.57
C ARG A 96 -2.25 -4.44 9.17
N ALA A 97 -2.40 -3.33 8.43
CA ALA A 97 -3.22 -2.21 8.87
C ALA A 97 -4.69 -2.64 9.04
N VAL A 98 -5.26 -3.35 8.06
CA VAL A 98 -6.61 -3.93 8.16
C VAL A 98 -6.75 -4.79 9.42
N GLY A 99 -5.82 -5.72 9.66
CA GLY A 99 -5.82 -6.56 10.86
C GLY A 99 -5.76 -5.76 12.16
N GLY A 100 -4.95 -4.70 12.22
CA GLY A 100 -4.87 -3.81 13.38
C GLY A 100 -6.18 -3.06 13.66
N HIS A 101 -6.86 -2.58 12.62
CA HIS A 101 -8.19 -1.96 12.75
C HIS A 101 -9.24 -2.97 13.22
N MET A 102 -9.26 -4.18 12.64
CA MET A 102 -10.17 -5.25 13.08
C MET A 102 -9.97 -5.62 14.55
N ALA A 103 -8.72 -5.78 15.00
CA ALA A 103 -8.40 -6.08 16.39
C ALA A 103 -8.83 -4.96 17.35
N SER A 104 -8.65 -3.70 16.95
CA SER A 104 -9.10 -2.55 17.74
C SER A 104 -10.62 -2.49 17.87
N VAL A 105 -11.35 -2.78 16.79
CA VAL A 105 -12.81 -2.87 16.82
C VAL A 105 -13.27 -4.02 17.72
N ALA A 106 -12.63 -5.19 17.64
CA ALA A 106 -12.95 -6.33 18.52
C ALA A 106 -12.77 -5.96 19.99
N ALA A 107 -11.68 -5.29 20.36
CA ALA A 107 -11.44 -4.84 21.72
C ALA A 107 -12.54 -3.88 22.23
N ILE A 108 -13.07 -3.02 21.37
CA ILE A 108 -14.14 -2.06 21.74
C ILE A 108 -15.52 -2.75 21.80
N LEU A 109 -15.84 -3.56 20.79
CA LEU A 109 -17.18 -4.15 20.64
C LEU A 109 -17.40 -5.38 21.50
N LEU A 110 -16.38 -6.22 21.64
CA LEU A 110 -16.46 -7.55 22.24
C LEU A 110 -15.83 -7.58 23.63
N ASP A 111 -14.68 -6.95 23.81
CA ASP A 111 -13.95 -6.97 25.09
C ASP A 111 -14.31 -5.79 26.02
N GLY A 112 -15.04 -4.79 25.52
CA GLY A 112 -15.55 -3.67 26.30
C GLY A 112 -14.55 -2.55 26.58
N ALA A 113 -13.53 -2.38 25.74
CA ALA A 113 -12.63 -1.23 25.84
C ALA A 113 -13.39 0.11 25.66
N PRO A 114 -13.16 1.13 26.52
CA PRO A 114 -13.98 2.34 26.58
C PRO A 114 -13.60 3.38 25.49
N TYR A 115 -13.60 2.96 24.22
CA TYR A 115 -13.22 3.79 23.07
C TYR A 115 -14.27 3.80 21.95
N ASP A 116 -15.56 3.66 22.28
CA ASP A 116 -16.68 3.71 21.32
C ASP A 116 -16.59 4.84 20.29
N ALA A 117 -16.14 6.02 20.71
CA ALA A 117 -15.97 7.19 19.84
C ALA A 117 -14.98 6.97 18.68
N MET A 118 -14.13 5.95 18.76
CA MET A 118 -13.18 5.58 17.71
C MET A 118 -13.76 4.62 16.67
N LEU A 119 -14.93 4.00 16.91
CA LEU A 119 -15.52 3.03 15.97
C LEU A 119 -15.70 3.59 14.55
N PRO A 120 -16.20 4.83 14.34
CA PRO A 120 -16.30 5.40 13.00
C PRO A 120 -14.94 5.60 12.30
N VAL A 121 -13.89 5.89 13.07
CA VAL A 121 -12.52 6.02 12.53
C VAL A 121 -12.03 4.67 12.03
N HIS A 122 -12.24 3.60 12.80
CA HIS A 122 -11.86 2.25 12.35
C HIS A 122 -12.72 1.77 11.17
N GLY A 123 -14.02 2.05 11.17
CA GLY A 123 -14.91 1.72 10.05
C GLY A 123 -14.49 2.40 8.74
N ALA A 124 -14.20 3.71 8.79
CA ALA A 124 -13.73 4.46 7.61
C ALA A 124 -12.37 3.96 7.10
N ALA A 125 -11.43 3.65 8.01
CA ALA A 125 -10.14 3.10 7.63
C ALA A 125 -10.27 1.72 6.96
N LEU A 126 -11.11 0.83 7.51
CA LEU A 126 -11.39 -0.48 6.90
C LEU A 126 -12.01 -0.34 5.52
N GLN A 127 -13.02 0.53 5.35
CA GLN A 127 -13.62 0.79 4.05
C GLN A 127 -12.57 1.28 3.03
N GLY A 128 -11.71 2.21 3.43
CA GLY A 128 -10.68 2.77 2.55
C GLY A 128 -9.59 1.76 2.16
N LEU A 129 -9.11 0.96 3.11
CA LEU A 129 -8.06 -0.04 2.88
C LEU A 129 -8.54 -1.23 2.05
N LEU A 130 -9.83 -1.54 2.10
CA LEU A 130 -10.44 -2.65 1.39
C LEU A 130 -11.03 -2.26 0.02
N ALA A 131 -10.99 -0.98 -0.35
CA ALA A 131 -11.66 -0.44 -1.53
C ALA A 131 -11.19 -1.05 -2.87
N ASP A 132 -9.93 -1.50 -2.94
CA ASP A 132 -9.35 -2.13 -4.12
C ASP A 132 -8.26 -3.13 -3.72
N ILE A 133 -8.65 -4.27 -3.15
CA ILE A 133 -7.69 -5.37 -2.91
C ILE A 133 -7.08 -5.88 -4.21
N PRO A 134 -7.81 -6.10 -5.32
CA PRO A 134 -7.22 -6.68 -6.54
C PRO A 134 -6.09 -5.81 -7.10
N GLY A 135 -6.19 -4.48 -6.99
CA GLY A 135 -5.09 -3.58 -7.33
C GLY A 135 -3.78 -3.81 -6.57
N LEU A 136 -3.80 -4.52 -5.43
CA LEU A 136 -2.61 -4.90 -4.66
C LEU A 136 -1.92 -6.17 -5.17
N PHE A 137 -2.51 -6.87 -6.15
CA PHE A 137 -2.03 -8.15 -6.69
C PHE A 137 -1.84 -8.07 -8.21
N PRO A 138 -0.92 -7.23 -8.71
CA PRO A 138 -0.62 -7.20 -10.14
C PRO A 138 -0.04 -8.54 -10.62
N GLU A 139 -0.25 -8.86 -11.90
CA GLU A 139 0.32 -10.05 -12.54
C GLU A 139 1.85 -10.04 -12.46
N GLY A 140 2.47 -11.22 -12.34
CA GLY A 140 3.93 -11.35 -12.25
C GLY A 140 4.51 -11.02 -10.87
N THR A 141 3.67 -10.89 -9.84
CA THR A 141 4.09 -10.67 -8.44
C THR A 141 3.87 -11.88 -7.55
N GLU A 142 3.86 -13.06 -8.16
CA GLU A 142 3.94 -14.34 -7.47
C GLU A 142 5.28 -14.40 -6.73
N HIS A 143 5.21 -14.57 -5.40
CA HIS A 143 6.41 -14.60 -4.57
C HIS A 143 6.22 -15.57 -3.41
N GLU A 144 7.24 -16.41 -3.15
CA GLU A 144 7.18 -17.49 -2.17
C GLU A 144 6.90 -16.99 -0.74
N ASP A 145 7.47 -15.83 -0.38
CA ASP A 145 7.29 -15.23 0.95
C ASP A 145 6.12 -14.24 1.06
N SER A 146 5.22 -14.23 0.08
CA SER A 146 4.12 -13.26 0.07
C SER A 146 2.89 -13.67 0.89
N GLY A 147 2.72 -14.96 1.17
CA GLY A 147 1.51 -15.52 1.78
C GLY A 147 0.29 -15.53 0.86
N ALA A 148 0.42 -15.10 -0.39
CA ALA A 148 -0.62 -15.21 -1.40
C ALA A 148 -0.56 -16.60 -2.05
N ASP A 149 -1.68 -17.31 -2.12
CA ASP A 149 -1.75 -18.56 -2.86
C ASP A 149 -1.70 -18.29 -4.38
N PRO A 150 -1.03 -19.15 -5.18
CA PRO A 150 -1.07 -19.04 -6.64
C PRO A 150 -2.48 -18.97 -7.23
N ALA A 151 -3.48 -19.50 -6.52
CA ALA A 151 -4.90 -19.42 -6.86
C ALA A 151 -5.39 -17.98 -7.07
N VAL A 152 -4.77 -16.98 -6.43
CA VAL A 152 -5.10 -15.56 -6.64
C VAL A 152 -5.09 -15.21 -8.13
N TRP A 153 -4.05 -15.63 -8.84
CA TRP A 153 -3.87 -15.31 -10.26
C TRP A 153 -4.56 -16.32 -11.19
N SER A 154 -4.72 -17.59 -10.76
CA SER A 154 -5.39 -18.60 -11.61
C SER A 154 -6.91 -18.57 -11.54
N ASP A 155 -7.51 -18.05 -10.46
CA ASP A 155 -8.96 -17.90 -10.27
C ASP A 155 -9.32 -16.44 -9.92
N TRP A 156 -8.94 -15.54 -10.82
CA TRP A 156 -9.08 -14.10 -10.65
C TRP A 156 -10.54 -13.64 -10.46
N ASP A 157 -11.49 -14.27 -11.17
CA ASP A 157 -12.91 -13.93 -11.05
C ASP A 157 -13.44 -14.21 -9.65
N THR A 158 -13.07 -15.35 -9.05
CA THR A 158 -13.45 -15.66 -7.68
C THR A 158 -12.74 -14.73 -6.70
N PHE A 159 -11.45 -14.48 -6.89
CA PHE A 159 -10.67 -13.57 -6.04
C PHE A 159 -11.27 -12.15 -6.01
N THR A 160 -11.58 -11.59 -7.17
CA THR A 160 -12.21 -10.25 -7.27
C THR A 160 -13.60 -10.23 -6.67
N SER A 161 -14.40 -11.29 -6.83
CA SER A 161 -15.70 -11.44 -6.18
C SER A 161 -15.61 -11.49 -4.64
N ARG A 162 -14.64 -12.23 -4.09
CA ARG A 162 -14.36 -12.26 -2.64
C ARG A 162 -13.93 -10.89 -2.13
N SER A 163 -13.10 -10.19 -2.90
CA SER A 163 -12.70 -8.82 -2.58
C SER A 163 -13.88 -7.85 -2.55
N GLN A 164 -14.74 -7.87 -3.58
CA GLN A 164 -15.92 -7.02 -3.65
C GLN A 164 -16.83 -7.27 -2.44
N THR A 165 -17.04 -8.54 -2.09
CA THR A 165 -17.80 -8.89 -0.89
C THR A 165 -17.20 -8.24 0.36
N SER A 166 -15.88 -8.28 0.54
CA SER A 166 -15.22 -7.64 1.69
C SER A 166 -15.34 -6.11 1.67
N THR A 167 -15.29 -5.50 0.49
CA THR A 167 -15.53 -4.06 0.28
C THR A 167 -16.92 -3.67 0.75
N ASP A 168 -17.94 -4.42 0.32
CA ASP A 168 -19.33 -4.18 0.67
C ASP A 168 -19.59 -4.36 2.17
N ARG A 169 -18.98 -5.39 2.78
CA ARG A 169 -19.08 -5.61 4.24
C ARG A 169 -18.37 -4.51 5.04
N ALA A 170 -17.27 -3.97 4.54
CA ALA A 170 -16.57 -2.87 5.20
C ALA A 170 -17.40 -1.58 5.16
N ALA A 171 -18.05 -1.30 4.02
CA ALA A 171 -19.00 -0.19 3.90
C ALA A 171 -20.18 -0.35 4.87
N ALA A 172 -20.81 -1.53 4.91
CA ALA A 172 -21.91 -1.82 5.84
C ALA A 172 -21.48 -1.71 7.32
N PHE A 173 -20.26 -2.14 7.66
CA PHE A 173 -19.72 -1.95 9.00
C PHE A 173 -19.56 -0.47 9.34
N ARG A 174 -18.98 0.34 8.45
CA ARG A 174 -18.86 1.78 8.65
C ARG A 174 -20.23 2.42 8.88
N GLU A 175 -21.22 2.14 8.03
CA GLU A 175 -22.58 2.65 8.20
C GLU A 175 -23.17 2.27 9.57
N ALA A 176 -22.97 1.03 10.02
CA ALA A 176 -23.40 0.60 11.35
C ALA A 176 -22.72 1.39 12.49
N THR A 177 -21.45 1.77 12.32
CA THR A 177 -20.76 2.62 13.32
C THR A 177 -21.33 4.03 13.41
N GLU A 178 -21.89 4.55 12.32
CA GLU A 178 -22.53 5.87 12.28
C GLU A 178 -23.94 5.85 12.90
N GLY A 179 -24.61 4.70 12.89
CA GLY A 179 -25.97 4.52 13.41
C GLY A 179 -26.10 4.33 14.94
N GLY A 180 -24.99 4.15 15.67
CA GLY A 180 -24.99 4.08 17.14
C GLY A 180 -25.58 2.81 17.78
N ASN A 181 -26.12 1.87 17.00
CA ASN A 181 -26.65 0.61 17.50
C ASN A 181 -25.55 -0.45 17.63
N ARG A 182 -25.11 -0.71 18.87
CA ARG A 182 -24.06 -1.70 19.17
C ARG A 182 -24.36 -3.11 18.66
N GLN A 183 -25.59 -3.58 18.72
CA GLN A 183 -25.95 -4.91 18.20
C GLN A 183 -25.76 -4.97 16.68
N ALA A 184 -26.17 -3.92 15.96
CA ALA A 184 -25.96 -3.82 14.52
C ALA A 184 -24.46 -3.75 14.16
N MET A 185 -23.66 -3.01 14.94
CA MET A 185 -22.21 -2.95 14.76
C MET A 185 -21.56 -4.34 14.91
N VAL A 186 -21.95 -5.11 15.94
CA VAL A 186 -21.43 -6.47 16.16
C VAL A 186 -21.81 -7.40 15.00
N GLN A 187 -23.05 -7.34 14.52
CA GLN A 187 -23.49 -8.14 13.38
C GLN A 187 -22.71 -7.80 12.10
N ALA A 188 -22.56 -6.51 11.80
CA ALA A 188 -21.81 -6.06 10.63
C ALA A 188 -20.32 -6.40 10.74
N PHE A 189 -19.72 -6.24 11.93
CA PHE A 189 -18.34 -6.63 12.20
C PHE A 189 -18.11 -8.14 12.01
N SER A 190 -19.05 -8.97 12.48
CA SER A 190 -19.00 -10.42 12.27
C SER A 190 -19.08 -10.77 10.79
N ALA A 191 -20.01 -10.16 10.04
CA ALA A 191 -20.14 -10.39 8.61
C ALA A 191 -18.89 -9.97 7.82
N LEU A 192 -18.24 -8.88 8.22
CA LEU A 192 -16.93 -8.48 7.67
C LEU A 192 -15.84 -9.50 8.00
N GLY A 193 -15.76 -9.96 9.25
CA GLY A 193 -14.81 -11.01 9.63
C GLY A 193 -14.99 -12.31 8.82
N GLN A 194 -16.24 -12.70 8.53
CA GLN A 194 -16.55 -13.87 7.71
C GLN A 194 -16.09 -13.71 6.25
N SER A 195 -16.21 -12.51 5.66
CA SER A 195 -15.71 -12.30 4.29
C SER A 195 -14.19 -12.38 4.21
N CYS A 196 -13.48 -11.92 5.25
CA CYS A 196 -12.03 -12.11 5.37
C CYS A 196 -11.67 -13.59 5.44
N GLY A 197 -12.37 -14.38 6.26
CA GLY A 197 -12.16 -15.82 6.39
C GLY A 197 -12.35 -16.53 5.05
N ALA A 198 -13.47 -16.30 4.37
CA ALA A 198 -13.78 -16.92 3.09
C ALA A 198 -12.74 -16.60 1.99
N CYS A 199 -12.19 -15.38 1.96
CA CYS A 199 -11.12 -15.05 1.01
C CYS A 199 -9.80 -15.74 1.37
N HIS A 200 -9.42 -15.76 2.65
CA HIS A 200 -8.18 -16.39 3.09
C HIS A 200 -8.19 -17.91 2.95
N GLU A 201 -9.35 -18.55 3.11
CA GLU A 201 -9.51 -20.00 2.88
C GLU A 201 -9.18 -20.39 1.43
N ASP A 202 -9.52 -19.54 0.47
CA ASP A 202 -9.32 -19.80 -0.95
C ASP A 202 -7.93 -19.32 -1.45
N PHE A 203 -7.37 -18.25 -0.85
CA PHE A 203 -6.30 -17.47 -1.48
C PHE A 203 -5.09 -17.12 -0.59
N ARG A 204 -5.02 -17.62 0.66
CA ARG A 204 -3.91 -17.33 1.58
C ARG A 204 -3.30 -18.59 2.18
N ASN A 205 -1.97 -18.69 2.12
CA ASN A 205 -1.19 -19.80 2.64
C ASN A 205 -0.60 -19.55 4.04
#